data_AF-A0A2X2VR90-F1
#
_entry.id   AF-A0A2X2VR90-F1
#
_cell.length_a   1.000
_cell.length_b   1.000
_cell.length_c   1.000
_cell.angle_alpha   90.00
_cell.angle_beta   90.00
_cell.angle_gamma   90.00
#
_symmetry.space_group_name_H-M   'P 1'
#
loop_
_entity.id
_entity.type
_entity.pdbx_description
1 polymer ?
#
loop_
_entity_poly.entity_id
_entity_poly.type
_entity_poly.pdbx_seq_one_letter_code
_entity_poly.pdbx_strand_id
1 'polypeptide(L)'
;MKAGEHTVGQPFKLICKCCGKEFESKRSNTLFCGPNCRAKFYRQEAAENRKRECVCENCGMTFTTTRSDVKFCCDECRYAAQIKR
;
A
#
# COMPACT_ATOMS: atom_id res chain seq x y z
N MET A 1 4.50 -27.36 11.61
CA MET A 1 3.02 -27.45 11.58
C MET A 1 2.62 -28.12 10.29
N LYS A 2 1.84 -29.19 10.37
CA LYS A 2 1.65 -30.22 9.33
C LYS A 2 1.06 -29.66 8.03
N ALA A 3 1.64 -30.09 6.91
CA ALA A 3 1.05 -30.00 5.58
C ALA A 3 -0.25 -30.83 5.55
N GLY A 4 -1.32 -30.22 5.04
CA GLY A 4 -2.69 -30.62 5.26
C GLY A 4 -3.16 -31.88 4.53
N GLU A 5 -4.09 -32.57 5.18
CA GLU A 5 -5.07 -33.41 4.50
C GLU A 5 -6.08 -32.50 3.81
N HIS A 6 -5.89 -32.28 2.52
CA HIS A 6 -6.89 -31.64 1.68
C HIS A 6 -7.43 -32.67 0.69
N THR A 7 -8.75 -32.82 0.66
CA THR A 7 -9.44 -33.65 -0.32
C THR A 7 -9.18 -33.12 -1.72
N VAL A 8 -8.63 -33.95 -2.59
CA VAL A 8 -8.35 -33.61 -3.99
C VAL A 8 -9.67 -33.23 -4.66
N GLY A 9 -9.84 -31.95 -5.02
CA GLY A 9 -11.00 -31.44 -5.75
C GLY A 9 -11.87 -30.41 -5.01
N GLN A 10 -11.71 -30.20 -3.70
CA GLN A 10 -12.47 -29.18 -2.98
C GLN A 10 -11.80 -27.80 -3.08
N PRO A 11 -12.53 -26.71 -3.37
CA PRO A 11 -11.97 -25.37 -3.35
C PRO A 11 -11.58 -24.96 -1.92
N PHE A 12 -10.49 -24.21 -1.82
CA PHE A 12 -10.02 -23.60 -0.58
C PHE A 12 -10.73 -22.26 -0.37
N LYS A 13 -11.34 -22.10 0.81
CA LYS A 13 -11.81 -20.78 1.26
C LYS A 13 -10.61 -20.03 1.84
N LEU A 14 -10.22 -18.94 1.19
CA LEU A 14 -9.05 -18.13 1.51
C LEU A 14 -9.47 -16.67 1.73
N ILE A 15 -8.68 -15.93 2.48
CA ILE A 15 -8.88 -14.50 2.71
C ILE A 15 -7.94 -13.71 1.79
N CYS A 16 -8.51 -12.78 1.01
CA CYS A 16 -7.72 -11.94 0.14
C CYS A 16 -6.84 -10.99 0.96
N LYS A 17 -5.51 -11.09 0.80
CA LYS A 17 -4.53 -10.24 1.52
C LYS A 17 -4.69 -8.74 1.20
N CYS A 18 -5.34 -8.39 0.09
CA CYS A 18 -5.56 -6.99 -0.29
C CYS A 18 -6.85 -6.37 0.26
N CYS A 19 -7.97 -7.11 0.25
CA CYS A 19 -9.29 -6.56 0.57
C CYS A 19 -10.00 -7.22 1.74
N GLY A 20 -9.41 -8.27 2.33
CA GLY A 20 -9.97 -8.98 3.48
C GLY A 20 -11.19 -9.85 3.18
N LYS A 21 -11.65 -9.92 1.92
CA LYS A 21 -12.81 -10.74 1.54
C LYS A 21 -12.45 -12.22 1.42
N GLU A 22 -13.36 -13.08 1.84
CA GLU A 22 -13.33 -14.51 1.55
C GLU A 22 -13.50 -14.77 0.05
N PHE A 23 -12.73 -15.72 -0.48
CA PHE A 23 -12.83 -16.18 -1.85
C PHE A 23 -12.43 -17.67 -1.96
N GLU A 24 -12.90 -18.32 -3.02
CA GLU A 24 -12.60 -19.71 -3.30
C GLU A 24 -11.48 -19.85 -4.33
N SER A 25 -10.52 -20.73 -4.08
CA SER A 25 -9.47 -21.06 -5.06
C SER A 25 -9.21 -22.54 -5.13
N LYS A 26 -8.76 -23.01 -6.31
CA LYS A 26 -8.28 -24.38 -6.50
C LYS A 26 -6.89 -24.61 -5.91
N ARG A 27 -6.16 -23.54 -5.58
CA ARG A 27 -4.80 -23.61 -5.00
C ARG A 27 -4.80 -22.98 -3.62
N SER A 28 -4.28 -23.71 -2.63
CA SER A 28 -4.14 -23.26 -1.23
C SER A 28 -3.25 -22.03 -1.05
N ASN A 29 -2.31 -21.80 -1.96
CA ASN A 29 -1.36 -20.68 -1.90
C ASN A 29 -1.85 -19.39 -2.59
N THR A 30 -3.13 -19.32 -2.96
CA THR A 30 -3.65 -18.12 -3.63
C THR A 30 -3.82 -16.99 -2.63
N LEU A 31 -3.13 -15.87 -2.85
CA LEU A 31 -3.11 -14.73 -1.89
C LEU A 31 -4.21 -13.70 -2.15
N PHE A 32 -4.73 -13.64 -3.37
CA PHE A 32 -5.63 -12.57 -3.81
C PHE A 32 -6.86 -13.16 -4.49
N CYS A 33 -8.02 -12.56 -4.24
CA CYS A 33 -9.27 -12.95 -4.90
C CYS A 33 -9.31 -12.65 -6.42
N GLY A 34 -8.31 -11.95 -6.95
CA GLY A 34 -8.20 -11.66 -8.37
C GLY A 34 -7.04 -10.72 -8.74
N PRO A 35 -6.82 -10.47 -10.05
CA PRO A 35 -5.70 -9.67 -10.55
C PRO A 35 -5.74 -8.21 -10.09
N ASN A 36 -6.94 -7.63 -9.90
CA ASN A 36 -7.10 -6.27 -9.40
C ASN A 36 -6.58 -6.12 -7.97
N CYS A 37 -6.91 -7.07 -7.09
CA CYS A 37 -6.41 -7.09 -5.72
C CYS A 37 -4.90 -7.33 -5.66
N ARG A 38 -4.37 -8.21 -6.53
CA ARG A 38 -2.92 -8.40 -6.68
C ARG A 38 -2.22 -7.09 -7.06
N ALA A 39 -2.70 -6.43 -8.11
CA ALA A 39 -2.11 -5.17 -8.59
C ALA A 39 -2.24 -4.04 -7.57
N LYS A 40 -3.38 -3.95 -6.85
CA LYS A 40 -3.57 -2.96 -5.78
C LYS A 40 -2.59 -3.19 -4.63
N PHE A 41 -2.46 -4.43 -4.16
CA PHE A 41 -1.55 -4.77 -3.06
C PHE A 41 -0.10 -4.37 -3.37
N TYR A 42 0.43 -4.79 -4.52
CA TYR A 42 1.81 -4.44 -4.87
C TYR A 42 2.02 -2.94 -5.13
N ARG A 43 1.02 -2.22 -5.66
CA ARG A 43 1.09 -0.76 -5.78
C ARG A 43 1.13 -0.06 -4.42
N GLN A 44 0.36 -0.55 -3.46
CA GLN A 44 0.37 -0.05 -2.08
C GLN A 44 1.71 -0.34 -1.41
N GLU A 45 2.20 -1.58 -1.50
CA GLU A 45 3.51 -1.96 -0.94
C GLU A 45 4.66 -1.13 -1.54
N ALA A 46 4.65 -0.90 -2.85
CA ALA A 46 5.61 -0.02 -3.50
C ALA A 46 5.46 1.46 -3.09
N ALA A 47 4.25 1.92 -2.72
CA ALA A 47 4.05 3.25 -2.17
C ALA A 47 4.60 3.35 -0.74
N GLU A 48 4.33 2.35 0.11
CA GLU A 48 4.88 2.26 1.47
C GLU A 48 6.41 2.21 1.47
N ASN A 49 7.02 1.41 0.58
CA ASN A 49 8.48 1.32 0.45
C ASN A 49 9.12 2.66 0.04
N ARG A 50 8.42 3.47 -0.76
CA ARG A 50 8.86 4.81 -1.17
C ARG A 50 8.51 5.92 -0.17
N LYS A 51 7.75 5.61 0.89
CA LYS A 51 7.43 6.59 1.92
C LYS A 51 8.71 6.98 2.65
N ARG A 52 8.80 8.27 2.92
CA ARG A 52 9.89 8.86 3.67
C ARG A 52 9.40 10.08 4.40
N GLU A 53 10.09 10.39 5.48
CA GLU A 53 9.89 11.62 6.22
C GLU A 53 10.66 12.75 5.55
N CYS A 54 10.01 13.90 5.41
CA CYS A 54 10.57 15.13 4.87
C CYS A 54 10.22 16.28 5.82
N VAL A 55 11.11 17.26 5.91
CA VAL A 55 10.87 18.46 6.72
C VAL A 55 10.35 19.56 5.80
N CYS A 56 9.27 20.22 6.19
CA CYS A 56 8.72 21.33 5.42
C CYS A 56 9.66 22.54 5.45
N GLU A 57 10.05 23.05 4.28
CA GLU A 57 10.95 24.21 4.15
C GLU A 57 10.31 25.53 4.66
N ASN A 58 8.98 25.61 4.78
CA ASN A 58 8.29 26.81 5.27
C ASN A 58 7.98 26.77 6.78
N CYS A 59 7.44 25.66 7.30
CA CYS A 59 6.99 25.56 8.69
C CYS A 59 7.87 24.67 9.59
N GLY A 60 8.86 23.96 9.02
CA GLY A 60 9.74 23.08 9.78
C GLY A 60 9.10 21.78 10.30
N MET A 61 7.82 21.54 10.02
CA MET A 61 7.14 20.30 10.44
C MET A 61 7.60 19.11 9.60
N THR A 62 7.75 17.95 10.24
CA THR A 62 7.96 16.68 9.56
C THR A 62 6.66 16.17 8.97
N PHE A 63 6.70 15.68 7.74
CA PHE A 63 5.58 15.05 7.06
C PHE A 63 6.05 13.88 6.21
N THR A 64 5.16 12.92 5.97
CA THR A 64 5.48 11.77 5.13
C THR A 64 5.07 12.03 3.68
N THR A 65 5.95 11.71 2.75
CA THR A 65 5.66 11.79 1.31
C THR A 65 6.23 10.58 0.57
N THR A 66 5.64 10.26 -0.58
CA THR A 66 6.17 9.25 -1.52
C THR A 66 6.94 9.89 -2.68
N ARG A 67 6.92 11.21 -2.79
CA ARG A 67 7.48 11.96 -3.91
C ARG A 67 8.86 12.53 -3.61
N SER A 68 9.80 12.25 -4.52
CA SER A 68 11.01 13.00 -4.95
C SER A 68 11.30 14.35 -4.33
N ASP A 69 10.39 15.25 -4.64
CA ASP A 69 10.67 16.64 -4.90
C ASP A 69 9.82 17.55 -4.00
N VAL A 70 9.07 16.95 -3.08
CA VAL A 70 8.15 17.68 -2.21
C VAL A 70 8.94 18.32 -1.08
N LYS A 71 8.88 19.65 -1.04
CA LYS A 71 9.54 20.52 -0.06
C LYS A 71 8.60 21.07 1.01
N PHE A 72 7.29 20.99 0.77
CA PHE A 72 6.27 21.60 1.62
C PHE A 72 5.22 20.57 2.04
N CYS A 73 4.80 20.63 3.30
CA CYS A 73 3.80 19.71 3.84
C CYS A 73 2.38 19.95 3.28
N CYS A 74 2.10 21.16 2.81
CA CYS A 74 0.80 21.54 2.23
C CYS A 74 0.95 22.69 1.22
N ASP A 75 -0.12 22.91 0.46
CA ASP A 75 -0.21 23.99 -0.53
C ASP A 75 -0.08 25.38 0.10
N GLU A 76 -0.63 25.59 1.30
CA GLU A 76 -0.49 26.86 2.03
C GLU A 76 0.98 27.17 2.35
N CYS A 77 1.75 26.17 2.79
CA CYS A 77 3.18 26.34 3.04
C CYS A 77 3.96 26.65 1.75
N ARG A 78 3.58 26.04 0.62
CA ARG A 78 4.15 26.34 -0.69
C ARG A 78 3.87 27.80 -1.09
N TYR A 79 2.61 28.24 -1.00
CA TYR A 79 2.23 29.61 -1.33
C TYR A 79 2.89 30.64 -0.40
N ALA A 80 2.89 30.39 0.91
CA ALA A 80 3.52 31.28 1.88
C ALA A 80 5.03 31.43 1.63
N ALA A 81 5.73 30.35 1.26
CA ALA A 81 7.15 30.42 0.88
C ALA A 81 7.38 31.23 -0.41
N GLN A 82 6.46 31.15 -1.38
CA GLN A 82 6.57 31.88 -2.63
C GLN A 82 6.36 33.40 -2.45
N ILE A 83 5.46 33.81 -1.56
CA ILE A 83 5.17 35.24 -1.30
C ILE A 83 6.31 35.93 -0.54
N LYS A 84 7.07 35.18 0.28
CA LYS A 84 8.20 35.71 1.07
C LYS A 84 9.49 35.91 0.25
N ARG A 85 9.50 35.52 -1.04
CA ARG A 85 10.67 35.57 -1.91
C ARG A 85 10.77 36.90 -2.64
#